data_AF-A0A376DXI3-F1
#
_entry.id   AF-A0A376DXI3-F1
#
_cell.length_a   1.000
_cell.length_b   1.000
_cell.length_c   1.000
_cell.angle_alpha   90.00
_cell.angle_beta   90.00
_cell.angle_gamma   90.00
#
_symmetry.space_group_name_H-M   'P 1'
#
loop_
_entity.id
_entity.type
_entity.pdbx_description
1 polymer ?
#
loop_
_entity_poly.entity_id
_entity_poly.type
_entity_poly.pdbx_seq_one_letter_code
_entity_poly.pdbx_strand_id
1 'polypeptide(L)'
;MIFFAYQTSYAGTTSPFNTVRVNIFSSDPSITGAVSVYGDDTTNRFSAGVDSNMYRIGNSQVPLPTTPGTIRKIWKITASTPKTLGPGTYWIKYQLQNVVPASAGFLPPVTIVGNRGLATFNAKQFDAIGGTWTSVVDAGNPATAPDYPLDMPFVITFTAATLGTQETMQYDNRVQAYPNPVKDIFRINNPEKLKINSVEIIDASGKLIKTLKGSEEYNVSDLPKGNYILKIQNEGGHTKITKLIKQ
;
A
#
# COMPACT_ATOMS: atom_id res chain seq x y z
N MET A 1 0.42 -14.12 -6.33
CA MET A 1 0.16 -12.89 -5.53
C MET A 1 -0.38 -13.28 -4.17
N ILE A 2 -0.27 -12.41 -3.16
CA ILE A 2 -0.87 -12.63 -1.82
C ILE A 2 -1.81 -11.47 -1.50
N PHE A 3 -3.01 -11.80 -1.02
CA PHE A 3 -4.01 -10.87 -0.54
C PHE A 3 -4.29 -11.09 0.95
N PHE A 4 -4.95 -10.14 1.59
CA PHE A 4 -5.27 -10.21 3.01
C PHE A 4 -6.78 -10.21 3.21
N ALA A 5 -7.27 -11.03 4.14
CA ALA A 5 -8.68 -11.10 4.46
C ALA A 5 -8.93 -11.55 5.90
N TYR A 6 -10.11 -11.25 6.43
CA TYR A 6 -10.55 -11.73 7.74
C TYR A 6 -12.05 -12.05 7.73
N GLN A 7 -12.45 -12.91 8.67
CA GLN A 7 -13.86 -13.14 9.03
C GLN A 7 -14.00 -12.79 10.51
N THR A 8 -14.95 -11.92 10.84
CA THR A 8 -15.17 -11.51 12.23
C THR A 8 -15.62 -12.70 13.07
N SER A 9 -15.00 -12.87 14.24
CA SER A 9 -15.26 -13.94 15.22
C SER A 9 -15.01 -15.36 14.72
N TYR A 10 -14.29 -15.54 13.61
CA TYR A 10 -13.88 -16.87 13.16
C TYR A 10 -12.79 -17.44 14.06
N ALA A 11 -13.07 -18.57 14.70
CA ALA A 11 -12.19 -19.22 15.68
C ALA A 11 -11.45 -20.45 15.14
N GLY A 12 -11.57 -20.75 13.83
CA GLY A 12 -10.88 -21.90 13.24
C GLY A 12 -9.37 -21.73 13.15
N THR A 13 -8.65 -22.85 13.15
CA THR A 13 -7.18 -22.89 13.06
C THR A 13 -6.66 -22.85 11.63
N THR A 14 -7.51 -23.10 10.63
CA THR A 14 -7.22 -22.99 9.20
C THR A 14 -8.00 -21.83 8.58
N SER A 15 -7.51 -21.29 7.46
CA SER A 15 -8.13 -20.14 6.81
C SER A 15 -9.59 -20.42 6.41
N PRO A 16 -10.54 -19.49 6.67
CA PRO A 16 -11.93 -19.66 6.28
C PRO A 16 -12.17 -19.39 4.79
N PHE A 17 -11.13 -19.14 3.98
CA PHE A 17 -11.23 -18.80 2.56
C PHE A 17 -10.71 -19.94 1.69
N ASN A 18 -11.40 -20.24 0.59
CA ASN A 18 -10.99 -21.27 -0.38
C ASN A 18 -11.03 -20.79 -1.85
N THR A 19 -11.40 -19.53 -2.06
CA THR A 19 -11.50 -18.95 -3.38
C THR A 19 -10.83 -17.59 -3.40
N VAL A 20 -10.02 -17.36 -4.42
CA VAL A 20 -9.55 -16.03 -4.82
C VAL A 20 -9.57 -15.95 -6.33
N ARG A 21 -10.21 -14.92 -6.86
CA ARG A 21 -10.27 -14.62 -8.29
C ARG A 21 -9.51 -13.33 -8.50
N VAL A 22 -8.74 -13.26 -9.59
CA VAL A 22 -7.83 -12.16 -9.86
C VAL A 22 -7.98 -11.78 -11.33
N ASN A 23 -8.18 -10.50 -11.58
CA ASN A 23 -8.24 -9.90 -12.90
C ASN A 23 -7.36 -8.64 -12.90
N ILE A 24 -6.34 -8.63 -13.76
CA ILE A 24 -5.37 -7.55 -13.87
C ILE A 24 -5.67 -6.74 -15.13
N PHE A 25 -5.75 -5.43 -14.99
CA PHE A 25 -6.05 -4.50 -16.06
C PHE A 25 -4.86 -3.58 -16.35
N SER A 26 -4.66 -3.20 -17.62
CA SER A 26 -3.69 -2.18 -18.02
C SER A 26 -4.24 -0.75 -17.91
N SER A 27 -5.48 -0.60 -17.49
CA SER A 27 -6.16 0.68 -17.26
C SER A 27 -7.07 0.57 -16.04
N ASP A 28 -7.58 1.70 -15.56
CA ASP A 28 -8.59 1.71 -14.50
C ASP A 28 -9.79 0.84 -14.90
N PRO A 29 -10.22 -0.15 -14.09
CA PRO A 29 -11.28 -1.08 -14.47
C PRO A 29 -12.68 -0.44 -14.50
N SER A 30 -12.83 0.81 -14.04
CA SER A 30 -14.10 1.53 -14.04
C SER A 30 -14.39 2.31 -15.32
N ILE A 31 -13.42 2.46 -16.23
CA ILE A 31 -13.64 3.15 -17.49
C ILE A 31 -14.23 2.21 -18.54
N THR A 32 -15.03 2.77 -19.45
CA THR A 32 -15.49 2.04 -20.64
C THR A 32 -14.30 1.60 -21.48
N GLY A 33 -14.28 0.33 -21.88
CA GLY A 33 -13.19 -0.24 -22.68
C GLY A 33 -11.95 -0.62 -21.90
N ALA A 34 -12.03 -0.72 -20.55
CA ALA A 34 -10.91 -1.20 -19.75
C ALA A 34 -10.39 -2.56 -20.22
N VAL A 35 -9.06 -2.67 -20.36
CA VAL A 35 -8.43 -3.86 -20.95
C VAL A 35 -7.91 -4.77 -19.85
N SER A 36 -8.48 -5.96 -19.75
CA SER A 36 -7.89 -7.05 -18.95
C SER A 36 -6.68 -7.62 -19.68
N VAL A 37 -5.55 -7.71 -18.96
CA VAL A 37 -4.29 -8.27 -19.47
C VAL A 37 -3.96 -9.63 -18.86
N TYR A 38 -4.69 -10.05 -17.84
CA TYR A 38 -4.57 -11.36 -17.22
C TYR A 38 -5.73 -11.67 -16.27
N GLY A 39 -6.16 -12.93 -16.26
CA GLY A 39 -7.15 -13.41 -15.31
C GLY A 39 -8.56 -12.93 -15.64
N ASP A 40 -9.47 -13.15 -14.71
CA ASP A 40 -10.91 -12.97 -14.89
C ASP A 40 -11.63 -13.06 -13.53
N ASP A 41 -12.93 -12.77 -13.52
CA ASP A 41 -13.76 -12.76 -12.30
C ASP A 41 -14.39 -14.14 -11.99
N THR A 42 -13.98 -15.20 -12.70
CA THR A 42 -14.59 -16.54 -12.63
C THR A 42 -13.65 -17.64 -12.15
N THR A 43 -12.40 -17.62 -12.58
CA THR A 43 -11.41 -18.65 -12.33
C THR A 43 -10.93 -18.58 -10.89
N ASN A 44 -11.17 -19.65 -10.12
CA ASN A 44 -10.56 -19.78 -8.79
C ASN A 44 -9.05 -20.01 -8.93
N ARG A 45 -8.27 -19.12 -8.34
CA ARG A 45 -6.80 -19.15 -8.31
C ARG A 45 -6.25 -19.40 -6.91
N PHE A 46 -7.09 -19.80 -5.96
CA PHE A 46 -6.68 -20.11 -4.59
C PHE A 46 -5.65 -21.23 -4.55
N SER A 47 -4.54 -20.96 -3.87
CA SER A 47 -3.45 -21.91 -3.67
C SER A 47 -3.22 -22.21 -2.19
N ALA A 48 -3.28 -21.20 -1.32
CA ALA A 48 -3.10 -21.40 0.12
C ALA A 48 -3.75 -20.28 0.92
N GLY A 49 -4.15 -20.59 2.16
CA GLY A 49 -4.56 -19.63 3.16
C GLY A 49 -3.80 -19.91 4.46
N VAL A 50 -2.98 -18.96 4.92
CA VAL A 50 -2.16 -19.13 6.13
C VAL A 50 -2.36 -17.98 7.10
N ASP A 51 -2.10 -18.22 8.39
CA ASP A 51 -2.16 -17.16 9.40
C ASP A 51 -1.16 -16.05 9.03
N SER A 52 -1.62 -14.80 9.11
CA SER A 52 -0.75 -13.65 8.85
C SER A 52 0.06 -13.23 10.08
N ASN A 53 -0.24 -13.81 11.25
CA ASN A 53 0.20 -13.38 12.58
C ASN A 53 -0.19 -11.94 12.90
N MET A 54 -1.32 -11.48 12.38
CA MET A 54 -1.85 -10.14 12.58
C MET A 54 -3.35 -10.17 12.89
N TYR A 55 -3.79 -9.18 13.67
CA TYR A 55 -5.19 -8.90 13.92
C TYR A 55 -5.52 -7.50 13.42
N ARG A 56 -6.71 -7.32 12.86
CA ARG A 56 -7.22 -5.99 12.51
C ARG A 56 -7.71 -5.30 13.77
N ILE A 57 -7.15 -4.13 14.06
CA ILE A 57 -7.60 -3.23 15.13
C ILE A 57 -8.30 -2.01 14.53
N GLY A 58 -9.05 -1.28 15.37
CA GLY A 58 -9.53 0.05 14.98
C GLY A 58 -8.36 1.00 14.80
N ASN A 59 -8.36 1.77 13.71
CA ASN A 59 -7.41 2.85 13.45
C ASN A 59 -8.21 4.12 13.21
N SER A 60 -8.67 4.75 14.30
CA SER A 60 -9.34 6.05 14.21
C SER A 60 -8.60 7.08 15.05
N GLN A 61 -8.58 8.32 14.58
CA GLN A 61 -8.14 9.46 15.38
C GLN A 61 -9.26 9.94 16.31
N VAL A 62 -10.51 9.83 15.86
CA VAL A 62 -11.73 10.20 16.58
C VAL A 62 -12.82 9.17 16.22
N PRO A 63 -13.51 8.53 17.18
CA PRO A 63 -13.10 8.43 18.58
C PRO A 63 -11.73 7.73 18.69
N LEU A 64 -11.06 7.89 19.84
CA LEU A 64 -9.82 7.18 20.10
C LEU A 64 -10.02 5.66 19.94
N PRO A 65 -9.02 4.91 19.44
CA PRO A 65 -9.13 3.47 19.31
C PRO A 65 -9.42 2.83 20.66
N THR A 66 -10.38 1.90 20.68
CA THR A 66 -10.58 1.03 21.84
C THR A 66 -9.44 0.03 21.97
N THR A 67 -9.28 -0.57 23.14
CA THR A 67 -8.32 -1.66 23.37
C THR A 67 -8.39 -2.71 22.24
N PRO A 68 -7.26 -3.04 21.59
CA PRO A 68 -7.20 -4.09 20.58
C PRO A 68 -7.80 -5.42 21.05
N GLY A 69 -8.63 -6.02 20.20
CA GLY A 69 -9.20 -7.36 20.41
C GLY A 69 -8.67 -8.39 19.40
N THR A 70 -8.98 -9.66 19.61
CA THR A 70 -8.50 -10.80 18.80
C THR A 70 -9.56 -11.41 17.87
N ILE A 71 -10.75 -10.79 17.78
CA ILE A 71 -11.87 -11.34 17.00
C ILE A 71 -11.75 -11.12 15.47
N ARG A 72 -10.70 -10.46 15.00
CA ARG A 72 -10.49 -10.16 13.57
C ARG A 72 -9.09 -10.57 13.12
N LYS A 73 -8.79 -11.86 13.24
CA LYS A 73 -7.55 -12.47 12.74
C LYS A 73 -7.46 -12.30 11.23
N ILE A 74 -6.33 -11.80 10.75
CA ILE A 74 -6.05 -11.61 9.32
C ILE A 74 -5.37 -12.87 8.78
N TRP A 75 -5.77 -13.29 7.59
CA TRP A 75 -5.21 -14.40 6.83
C TRP A 75 -4.48 -13.87 5.60
N LYS A 76 -3.35 -14.50 5.25
CA LYS A 76 -2.68 -14.35 3.95
C LYS A 76 -3.25 -15.37 2.98
N ILE A 77 -3.82 -14.89 1.88
CA ILE A 77 -4.46 -15.71 0.85
C ILE A 77 -3.61 -15.66 -0.43
N THR A 78 -2.99 -16.78 -0.76
CA THR A 78 -2.12 -16.93 -1.92
C THR A 78 -2.94 -17.29 -3.15
N ALA A 79 -2.81 -16.48 -4.19
CA ALA A 79 -3.35 -16.71 -5.52
C ALA A 79 -2.26 -17.12 -6.51
N SER A 80 -2.49 -18.19 -7.27
CA SER A 80 -1.63 -18.60 -8.39
C SER A 80 -1.83 -17.66 -9.58
N THR A 81 -0.80 -16.86 -9.86
CA THR A 81 -0.81 -15.82 -10.91
C THR A 81 0.46 -15.92 -11.77
N PRO A 82 0.64 -16.96 -12.60
CA PRO A 82 1.83 -17.18 -13.43
C PRO A 82 1.90 -16.24 -14.65
N LYS A 83 1.74 -14.92 -14.43
CA LYS A 83 1.87 -13.89 -15.45
C LYS A 83 2.99 -12.94 -15.06
N THR A 84 3.98 -12.83 -15.93
CA THR A 84 4.97 -11.74 -15.88
C THR A 84 4.44 -10.56 -16.66
N LEU A 85 4.47 -9.38 -16.04
CA LEU A 85 4.10 -8.10 -16.65
C LEU A 85 5.36 -7.26 -16.82
N GLY A 86 5.47 -6.56 -17.95
CA GLY A 86 6.53 -5.57 -18.15
C GLY A 86 6.29 -4.33 -17.29
N PRO A 87 7.27 -3.40 -17.22
CA PRO A 87 7.09 -2.11 -16.55
C PRO A 87 5.84 -1.38 -17.03
N GLY A 88 5.08 -0.79 -16.11
CA GLY A 88 3.85 -0.08 -16.42
C GLY A 88 2.95 0.14 -15.20
N THR A 89 1.81 0.78 -15.43
CA THR A 89 0.76 0.96 -14.43
C THR A 89 -0.34 -0.07 -14.67
N TYR A 90 -0.68 -0.83 -13.63
CA TYR A 90 -1.72 -1.86 -13.70
C TYR A 90 -2.68 -1.72 -12.53
N TRP A 91 -3.91 -2.15 -12.75
CA TRP A 91 -4.92 -2.30 -11.71
C TRP A 91 -5.15 -3.77 -11.42
N ILE A 92 -5.26 -4.11 -10.14
CA ILE A 92 -5.53 -5.48 -9.69
C ILE A 92 -6.92 -5.50 -9.08
N LYS A 93 -7.85 -6.14 -9.78
CA LYS A 93 -9.14 -6.52 -9.22
C LYS A 93 -9.02 -7.91 -8.62
N TYR A 94 -9.52 -8.08 -7.41
CA TYR A 94 -9.54 -9.38 -6.76
C TYR A 94 -10.82 -9.58 -5.95
N GLN A 95 -11.25 -10.83 -5.84
CA GLN A 95 -12.44 -11.25 -5.11
C GLN A 95 -12.11 -12.50 -4.30
N LEU A 96 -12.54 -12.55 -3.04
CA LEU A 96 -12.34 -13.70 -2.17
C LEU A 96 -13.69 -14.27 -1.74
N GLN A 97 -13.72 -15.59 -1.51
CA GLN A 97 -14.91 -16.27 -1.00
C GLN A 97 -14.52 -17.16 0.19
N ASN A 98 -15.39 -17.14 1.20
CA ASN A 98 -15.31 -18.04 2.33
C ASN A 98 -15.72 -19.46 1.92
N VAL A 99 -15.20 -20.45 2.63
CA VAL A 99 -15.61 -21.87 2.50
C VAL A 99 -17.11 -22.01 2.70
N VAL A 100 -17.67 -21.29 3.67
CA VAL A 100 -19.11 -21.17 3.90
C VAL A 100 -19.60 -19.90 3.19
N PRO A 101 -20.31 -20.00 2.04
CA PRO A 101 -20.64 -18.83 1.22
C PRO A 101 -21.50 -17.78 1.91
N ALA A 102 -22.33 -18.20 2.88
CA ALA A 102 -23.16 -17.29 3.66
C ALA A 102 -22.37 -16.50 4.74
N SER A 103 -21.10 -16.84 4.98
CA SER A 103 -20.26 -16.11 5.94
C SER A 103 -19.68 -14.86 5.32
N ALA A 104 -19.74 -13.74 6.04
CA ALA A 104 -19.15 -12.49 5.60
C ALA A 104 -17.61 -12.52 5.72
N GLY A 105 -16.93 -12.46 4.57
CA GLY A 105 -15.51 -12.19 4.45
C GLY A 105 -15.24 -10.71 4.22
N PHE A 106 -14.14 -10.21 4.78
CA PHE A 106 -13.75 -8.80 4.69
C PHE A 106 -12.30 -8.65 4.26
N LEU A 107 -12.01 -7.56 3.55
CA LEU A 107 -10.67 -7.19 3.11
C LEU A 107 -10.21 -6.01 3.97
N PRO A 108 -9.11 -6.13 4.74
CA PRO A 108 -8.60 -5.03 5.53
C PRO A 108 -7.90 -4.01 4.62
N PRO A 109 -8.34 -2.73 4.56
CA PRO A 109 -7.57 -1.67 3.92
C PRO A 109 -6.21 -1.45 4.59
N VAL A 110 -5.33 -0.73 3.91
CA VAL A 110 -4.04 -0.26 4.42
C VAL A 110 -4.26 0.60 5.67
N THR A 111 -3.55 0.28 6.74
CA THR A 111 -3.57 1.01 8.01
C THR A 111 -2.25 1.75 8.19
N ILE A 112 -2.30 3.07 8.36
CA ILE A 112 -1.14 3.91 8.67
C ILE A 112 -1.31 4.46 10.08
N VAL A 113 -0.26 4.34 10.90
CA VAL A 113 -0.28 4.87 12.26
C VAL A 113 -0.56 6.38 12.23
N GLY A 114 -1.62 6.79 12.93
CA GLY A 114 -2.01 8.19 13.05
C GLY A 114 -2.61 8.83 11.79
N ASN A 115 -2.90 8.05 10.74
CA ASN A 115 -3.52 8.56 9.51
C ASN A 115 -4.68 7.64 9.08
N ARG A 116 -5.80 8.23 8.64
CA ARG A 116 -6.98 7.49 8.13
C ARG A 116 -6.79 7.03 6.68
N GLY A 117 -6.03 7.76 5.90
CA GLY A 117 -5.68 7.46 4.51
C GLY A 117 -4.71 8.50 3.95
N LEU A 118 -4.19 8.28 2.74
CA LEU A 118 -3.37 9.26 2.02
C LEU A 118 -4.13 9.78 0.81
N ALA A 119 -3.96 11.06 0.46
CA ALA A 119 -4.64 11.67 -0.70
C ALA A 119 -4.35 10.96 -2.04
N THR A 120 -3.28 10.17 -2.13
CA THR A 120 -2.90 9.39 -3.31
C THR A 120 -3.56 8.01 -3.38
N PHE A 121 -4.25 7.57 -2.32
CA PHE A 121 -4.95 6.28 -2.30
C PHE A 121 -6.14 6.32 -3.26
N ASN A 122 -6.38 5.21 -3.94
CA ASN A 122 -7.30 5.16 -5.08
C ASN A 122 -8.01 3.81 -5.25
N ALA A 123 -8.04 2.96 -4.23
CA ALA A 123 -8.77 1.70 -4.34
C ALA A 123 -10.26 1.93 -4.62
N LYS A 124 -10.83 1.00 -5.40
CA LYS A 124 -12.24 0.98 -5.77
C LYS A 124 -12.84 -0.37 -5.44
N GLN A 125 -14.14 -0.37 -5.16
CA GLN A 125 -14.95 -1.57 -5.03
C GLN A 125 -15.99 -1.61 -6.14
N PHE A 126 -16.26 -2.82 -6.64
CA PHE A 126 -17.28 -3.07 -7.65
C PHE A 126 -18.49 -3.71 -6.98
N ASP A 127 -19.63 -3.03 -7.06
CA ASP A 127 -20.92 -3.65 -6.72
C ASP A 127 -21.37 -4.50 -7.91
N ALA A 128 -21.33 -5.83 -7.75
CA ALA A 128 -21.74 -6.75 -8.79
C ALA A 128 -23.25 -6.78 -9.05
N ILE A 129 -24.06 -6.28 -8.10
CA ILE A 129 -25.52 -6.20 -8.26
C ILE A 129 -25.88 -4.93 -9.03
N GLY A 130 -25.37 -3.78 -8.58
CA GLY A 130 -25.59 -2.50 -9.24
C GLY A 130 -24.78 -2.29 -10.52
N GLY A 131 -23.72 -3.08 -10.74
CA GLY A 131 -22.82 -2.92 -11.89
C GLY A 131 -21.96 -1.66 -11.83
N THR A 132 -21.76 -1.10 -10.62
CA THR A 132 -21.12 0.21 -10.43
C THR A 132 -19.80 0.10 -9.67
N TRP A 133 -18.82 0.90 -10.07
CA TRP A 133 -17.59 1.11 -9.32
C TRP A 133 -17.73 2.32 -8.40
N THR A 134 -17.27 2.17 -7.16
CA THR A 134 -17.19 3.27 -6.18
C THR A 134 -15.80 3.31 -5.55
N SER A 135 -15.34 4.50 -5.18
CA SER A 135 -14.09 4.65 -4.42
C SER A 135 -14.25 4.03 -3.03
N VAL A 136 -13.21 3.34 -2.55
CA VAL A 136 -13.16 2.87 -1.17
C VAL A 136 -12.75 4.04 -0.28
N VAL A 137 -13.58 4.37 0.70
CA VAL A 137 -13.34 5.48 1.64
C VAL A 137 -13.51 5.03 3.09
N ASP A 138 -12.75 5.63 3.99
CA ASP A 138 -13.05 5.70 5.42
C ASP A 138 -13.97 6.90 5.62
N ALA A 139 -15.26 6.63 5.87
CA ALA A 139 -16.28 7.66 6.09
C ALA A 139 -16.11 8.42 7.43
N GLY A 140 -15.16 8.01 8.27
CA GLY A 140 -14.93 8.60 9.58
C GLY A 140 -16.04 8.32 10.60
N ASN A 141 -15.79 8.75 11.84
CA ASN A 141 -16.74 8.68 12.94
C ASN A 141 -16.45 9.87 13.89
N PRO A 142 -17.41 10.74 14.26
CA PRO A 142 -18.81 10.77 13.85
C PRO A 142 -18.99 10.92 12.34
N ALA A 143 -20.19 10.65 11.82
CA ALA A 143 -20.51 10.74 10.39
C ALA A 143 -20.34 12.15 9.78
N THR A 144 -20.08 13.16 10.61
CA THR A 144 -19.70 14.51 10.18
C THR A 144 -18.20 14.66 9.86
N ALA A 145 -17.39 13.66 10.21
CA ALA A 145 -15.99 13.64 9.85
C ALA A 145 -15.84 13.50 8.33
N PRO A 146 -14.81 14.10 7.73
CA PRO A 146 -14.58 13.98 6.29
C PRO A 146 -14.15 12.56 5.93
N ASP A 147 -14.57 12.15 4.73
CA ASP A 147 -14.15 10.91 4.08
C ASP A 147 -12.66 10.96 3.71
N TYR A 148 -11.96 9.84 3.92
CA TYR A 148 -10.58 9.66 3.46
C TYR A 148 -10.49 8.51 2.45
N PRO A 149 -9.78 8.68 1.32
CA PRO A 149 -9.56 7.58 0.40
C PRO A 149 -8.71 6.49 1.05
N LEU A 150 -9.02 5.24 0.73
CA LEU A 150 -8.33 4.04 1.22
C LEU A 150 -7.66 3.28 0.09
N ASP A 151 -6.59 2.55 0.43
CA ASP A 151 -5.95 1.57 -0.45
C ASP A 151 -6.04 0.17 0.14
N MET A 152 -5.83 -0.84 -0.71
CA MET A 152 -5.84 -2.25 -0.33
C MET A 152 -4.44 -2.87 -0.39
N PRO A 153 -3.99 -3.58 0.66
CA PRO A 153 -2.68 -4.23 0.65
C PRO A 153 -2.70 -5.52 -0.18
N PHE A 154 -1.65 -5.72 -0.95
CA PHE A 154 -1.35 -6.98 -1.64
C PHE A 154 0.16 -7.16 -1.77
N VAL A 155 0.60 -8.39 -1.99
CA VAL A 155 2.00 -8.72 -2.26
C VAL A 155 2.13 -9.29 -3.66
N ILE A 156 3.05 -8.72 -4.42
CA ILE A 156 3.52 -9.27 -5.69
C ILE A 156 4.92 -9.85 -5.49
N THR A 157 5.23 -10.84 -6.31
CA THR A 157 6.63 -11.23 -6.53
C THR A 157 7.10 -10.45 -7.75
N PHE A 158 8.28 -9.85 -7.67
CA PHE A 158 8.93 -9.25 -8.82
C PHE A 158 10.25 -9.97 -9.05
N THR A 159 10.65 -10.10 -10.31
CA THR A 159 12.01 -10.47 -10.66
C THR A 159 12.75 -9.17 -10.96
N ALA A 160 13.77 -8.84 -10.16
CA ALA A 160 14.67 -7.77 -10.51
C ALA A 160 15.50 -8.21 -11.73
N ALA A 161 15.23 -7.62 -12.89
CA ALA A 161 16.08 -7.79 -14.06
C ALA A 161 17.29 -6.87 -13.88
N THR A 162 18.34 -7.37 -13.21
CA THR A 162 19.57 -6.61 -13.00
C THR A 162 20.80 -7.46 -13.26
N LEU A 163 21.45 -7.21 -14.41
CA LEU A 163 22.91 -7.37 -14.57
C LEU A 163 23.66 -6.07 -14.17
N GLY A 164 23.00 -5.14 -13.49
CA GLY A 164 23.60 -3.91 -12.94
C GLY A 164 22.98 -3.57 -11.58
N THR A 165 23.78 -3.11 -10.63
CA THR A 165 23.47 -2.98 -9.19
C THR A 165 22.44 -1.90 -8.81
N GLN A 166 21.36 -1.72 -9.57
CA GLN A 166 20.27 -0.83 -9.19
C GLN A 166 18.99 -1.62 -8.97
N GLU A 167 18.80 -2.03 -7.72
CA GLU A 167 17.52 -2.50 -7.19
C GLU A 167 16.42 -1.51 -7.61
N THR A 168 15.31 -2.03 -8.13
CA THR A 168 14.16 -1.21 -8.52
C THR A 168 13.65 -0.46 -7.30
N MET A 169 13.98 0.82 -7.25
CA MET A 169 13.69 1.79 -6.19
C MET A 169 12.17 1.89 -5.98
N GLN A 170 11.61 1.11 -5.04
CA GLN A 170 10.18 1.13 -4.73
C GLN A 170 9.84 2.42 -3.98
N TYR A 171 9.02 3.28 -4.59
CA TYR A 171 8.40 4.41 -3.90
C TYR A 171 7.52 3.87 -2.77
N ASP A 172 7.85 4.22 -1.53
CA ASP A 172 7.00 3.95 -0.37
C ASP A 172 6.25 5.23 -0.02
N ASN A 173 4.96 5.29 -0.39
CA ASN A 173 4.12 6.46 -0.15
C ASN A 173 3.97 6.79 1.35
N ARG A 174 4.38 5.90 2.27
CA ARG A 174 4.34 6.13 3.72
C ARG A 174 5.56 6.90 4.22
N VAL A 175 6.66 6.95 3.46
CA VAL A 175 7.87 7.70 3.78
C VAL A 175 7.93 8.97 2.93
N GLN A 176 7.67 10.12 3.54
CA GLN A 176 7.51 11.39 2.84
C GLN A 176 8.36 12.50 3.48
N ALA A 177 8.98 13.34 2.66
CA ALA A 177 9.61 14.56 3.15
C ALA A 177 8.57 15.68 3.33
N TYR A 178 8.64 16.42 4.44
CA TYR A 178 7.76 17.54 4.73
C TYR A 178 8.50 18.70 5.45
N PRO A 179 8.12 19.97 5.21
CA PRO A 179 7.18 20.41 4.19
C PRO A 179 7.74 20.12 2.79
N ASN A 180 6.85 19.86 1.84
CA ASN A 180 7.19 19.72 0.43
C ASN A 180 6.13 20.47 -0.38
N PRO A 181 6.46 21.60 -1.05
CA PRO A 181 7.80 22.15 -1.26
C PRO A 181 8.52 22.67 0.01
N VAL A 182 9.85 22.57 0.05
CA VAL A 182 10.72 23.01 1.14
C VAL A 182 11.47 24.29 0.78
N LYS A 183 11.68 25.16 1.78
CA LYS A 183 12.62 26.30 1.68
C LYS A 183 13.99 25.92 2.20
N ASP A 184 14.13 25.70 3.51
CA ASP A 184 15.44 25.50 4.13
C ASP A 184 15.58 24.17 4.83
N ILE A 185 14.55 23.72 5.54
CA ILE A 185 14.62 22.52 6.39
C ILE A 185 13.42 21.62 6.09
N PHE A 186 13.69 20.33 5.88
CA PHE A 186 12.65 19.29 5.82
C PHE A 186 12.87 18.23 6.92
N ARG A 187 11.80 17.51 7.21
CA ARG A 187 11.76 16.31 8.06
C ARG A 187 11.24 15.14 7.24
N ILE A 188 11.50 13.92 7.70
CA ILE A 188 11.01 12.70 7.07
C ILE A 188 9.91 12.09 7.94
N ASN A 189 8.71 11.95 7.37
CA ASN A 189 7.65 11.18 8.00
C ASN A 189 8.05 9.70 7.94
N ASN A 190 8.34 9.13 9.10
CA ASN A 190 8.84 7.78 9.25
C ASN A 190 7.90 6.99 10.18
N PRO A 191 6.77 6.50 9.66
CA PRO A 191 5.72 5.89 10.48
C PRO A 191 6.17 4.58 11.15
N GLU A 192 7.14 3.88 10.57
CA GLU A 192 7.72 2.67 11.13
C GLU A 192 8.77 2.96 12.23
N LYS A 193 9.10 4.25 12.46
CA LYS A 193 10.09 4.70 13.45
C LYS A 193 11.45 4.01 13.31
N LEU A 194 11.82 3.59 12.11
CA LEU A 194 13.12 2.97 11.84
C LEU A 194 14.22 4.00 11.97
N LYS A 195 15.34 3.65 12.59
CA LYS A 195 16.49 4.55 12.66
C LYS A 195 17.00 4.83 11.24
N ILE A 196 17.04 6.10 10.86
CA ILE A 196 17.61 6.54 9.58
C ILE A 196 19.13 6.58 9.73
N ASN A 197 19.85 5.92 8.84
CA ASN A 197 21.32 5.92 8.79
C ASN A 197 21.84 7.06 7.91
N SER A 198 21.26 7.21 6.72
CA SER A 198 21.65 8.24 5.76
C SER A 198 20.51 8.66 4.84
N VAL A 199 20.65 9.87 4.28
CA VAL A 199 19.78 10.43 3.25
C VAL A 199 20.66 10.94 2.11
N GLU A 200 20.61 10.26 0.97
CA GLU A 200 21.23 10.69 -0.28
C GLU A 200 20.27 11.63 -1.02
N ILE A 201 20.74 12.81 -1.41
CA ILE A 201 19.98 13.79 -2.21
C ILE A 201 20.49 13.73 -3.64
N ILE A 202 19.60 13.43 -4.57
CA ILE A 202 19.89 13.22 -5.99
C ILE A 202 19.09 14.24 -6.79
N ASP A 203 19.72 14.92 -7.75
CA ASP A 203 19.02 15.89 -8.61
C ASP A 203 18.19 15.22 -9.72
N ALA A 204 17.47 16.03 -10.49
CA ALA A 204 16.63 15.55 -11.60
C ALA A 204 17.40 14.83 -12.73
N SER A 205 18.73 15.01 -12.81
CA SER A 205 19.60 14.31 -13.78
C SER A 205 20.10 12.96 -13.26
N GLY A 206 19.80 12.61 -12.00
CA GLY A 206 20.29 11.40 -11.35
C GLY A 206 21.67 11.58 -10.69
N LYS A 207 22.20 12.81 -10.62
CA LYS A 207 23.49 13.09 -9.97
C LYS A 207 23.31 13.17 -8.46
N LEU A 208 24.13 12.42 -7.72
CA LEU A 208 24.24 12.54 -6.26
C LEU A 208 24.82 13.91 -5.90
N ILE A 209 24.03 14.73 -5.19
CA ILE A 209 24.41 16.07 -4.76
C ILE A 209 25.08 16.02 -3.39
N LYS A 210 24.49 15.29 -2.44
CA LYS A 210 25.05 15.15 -1.09
C LYS A 210 24.48 13.94 -0.36
N THR A 211 25.19 13.52 0.68
CA THR A 211 24.75 12.49 1.63
C THR A 211 24.72 13.09 3.02
N LEU A 212 23.55 13.06 3.66
CA LEU A 212 23.32 13.52 5.02
C LEU A 212 23.26 12.31 5.95
N LYS A 213 23.77 12.46 7.17
CA LYS A 213 23.60 11.44 8.23
C LYS A 213 22.15 11.46 8.74
N GLY A 214 21.71 10.37 9.35
CA GLY A 214 20.43 10.30 10.07
C GLY A 214 20.27 11.46 11.06
N SER A 215 19.14 12.17 10.96
CA SER A 215 18.82 13.35 11.76
C SER A 215 17.30 13.50 11.85
N GLU A 216 16.82 14.25 12.85
CA GLU A 216 15.39 14.63 12.92
C GLU A 216 15.02 15.68 11.88
N GLU A 217 16.00 16.52 11.51
CA GLU A 217 15.87 17.61 10.55
C GLU A 217 17.02 17.63 9.56
N TYR A 218 16.71 18.01 8.32
CA TYR A 218 17.65 18.06 7.22
C TYR A 218 17.65 19.45 6.59
N ASN A 219 18.79 20.13 6.66
CA ASN A 219 18.97 21.44 6.05
C ASN A 219 19.40 21.30 4.57
N VAL A 220 18.68 22.02 3.71
CA VAL A 220 18.85 22.10 2.26
C VAL A 220 18.82 23.55 1.75
N SER A 221 19.06 24.54 2.62
CA SER A 221 19.05 25.96 2.24
C SER A 221 20.05 26.30 1.14
N ASP A 222 21.13 25.52 1.04
CA ASP A 222 22.18 25.62 0.03
C ASP A 222 21.83 24.96 -1.31
N LEU A 223 20.73 24.19 -1.39
CA LEU A 223 20.29 23.58 -2.64
C LEU A 223 19.63 24.63 -3.55
N PRO A 224 19.96 24.63 -4.85
CA PRO A 224 19.20 25.38 -5.84
C PRO A 224 17.72 24.98 -5.87
N LYS A 225 16.87 25.88 -6.36
CA LYS A 225 15.45 25.57 -6.61
C LYS A 225 15.36 24.45 -7.64
N GLY A 226 14.51 23.45 -7.39
CA GLY A 226 14.39 22.32 -8.29
C GLY A 226 13.76 21.08 -7.66
N ASN A 227 13.70 20.02 -8.46
CA ASN A 227 13.20 18.72 -8.05
C ASN A 227 14.36 17.81 -7.67
N TYR A 228 14.20 17.13 -6.55
CA TYR A 228 15.17 16.21 -5.98
C TYR A 228 14.52 14.88 -5.61
N ILE A 229 15.32 13.83 -5.65
CA ILE A 229 15.01 12.51 -5.14
C ILE A 229 15.81 12.32 -3.86
N LEU A 230 15.13 11.92 -2.79
CA LEU A 230 15.74 11.53 -1.54
C LEU A 230 15.76 10.00 -1.47
N LYS A 231 16.94 9.43 -1.28
CA LYS A 231 17.15 8.01 -1.04
C LYS A 231 17.59 7.82 0.41
N ILE A 232 16.71 7.23 1.20
CA ILE A 232 16.78 7.12 2.66
C ILE A 232 17.17 5.69 3.00
N GLN A 233 18.29 5.50 3.69
CA GLN A 233 18.71 4.19 4.19
C GLN A 233 18.42 4.06 5.68
N ASN A 234 17.77 2.97 6.07
CA ASN A 234 17.43 2.69 7.47
C ASN A 234 18.27 1.56 8.07
N GLU A 235 18.30 1.48 9.41
CA GLU A 235 18.82 0.34 10.16
C GLU A 235 18.01 -0.92 9.81
N GLY A 236 18.61 -1.80 9.01
CA GLY A 236 17.92 -2.94 8.37
C GLY A 236 18.24 -3.08 6.87
N GLY A 237 18.99 -2.14 6.28
CA GLY A 237 19.41 -2.21 4.87
C GLY A 237 18.32 -1.82 3.87
N HIS A 238 17.11 -1.52 4.35
CA HIS A 238 16.02 -1.05 3.51
C HIS A 238 16.30 0.36 2.99
N THR A 239 16.20 0.50 1.67
CA THR A 239 16.25 1.79 0.97
C THR A 239 14.82 2.25 0.66
N LYS A 240 14.48 3.47 1.04
CA LYS A 240 13.20 4.13 0.74
C LYS A 240 13.45 5.37 -0.11
N ILE A 241 12.57 5.67 -1.04
CA ILE A 241 12.71 6.82 -1.94
C ILE A 241 11.50 7.73 -1.80
N THR A 242 11.75 9.03 -1.72
CA THR A 242 10.71 10.05 -1.75
C THR A 242 11.16 11.27 -2.55
N LYS A 243 10.21 12.11 -2.98
CA LYS A 243 10.49 13.34 -3.75
C LYS A 243 10.59 14.54 -2.82
N LEU A 244 11.43 15.50 -3.20
CA LEU A 244 11.56 16.81 -2.55
C LEU A 244 11.57 17.91 -3.60
N ILE A 245 10.75 18.94 -3.42
CA ILE A 245 10.68 20.12 -4.28
C ILE A 245 11.28 21.28 -3.50
N LYS A 246 12.40 21.84 -3.95
CA LYS A 246 13.08 22.98 -3.34
C LYS A 246 12.61 24.30 -3.96
N GLN A 247 12.22 25.25 -3.12
CA GLN A 247 11.81 26.62 -3.49
C GLN A 247 12.87 27.67 -3.22
#